data_AF-A0A3S9UZW2-F1
#
_entry.id   AF-A0A3S9UZW2-F1
#
_cell.length_a   1.000
_cell.length_b   1.000
_cell.length_c   1.000
_cell.angle_alpha   90.00
_cell.angle_beta   90.00
_cell.angle_gamma   90.00
#
_symmetry.space_group_name_H-M   'P 1'
#
loop_
_entity.id
_entity.type
_entity.pdbx_description
1 polymer ?
#
loop_
_entity_poly.entity_id
_entity_poly.type
_entity_poly.pdbx_seq_one_letter_code
_entity_poly.pdbx_strand_id
1 'polypeptide(L)'
;MAKLLYSVGGVLILAGLLSGFLYYGWGEHAWGAAFTIIGSGFLSGIIFIALGAIIERLDMNAYYLEELLDRTPPPPESNKPRPVKHSYLKGNHSKTPLEALKGYKMNAKD
;
A
#
# COMPACT_ATOMS: atom_id res chain seq x y z
N MET A 1 3.47 3.39 -4.32
CA MET A 1 2.28 3.62 -3.48
C MET A 1 2.66 4.29 -2.16
N ALA A 2 3.66 3.79 -1.41
CA ALA A 2 4.07 4.33 -0.10
C ALA A 2 4.32 5.86 -0.06
N LYS A 3 5.03 6.42 -1.05
CA LYS A 3 5.27 7.88 -1.15
C LYS A 3 4.00 8.73 -1.17
N LEU A 4 2.93 8.24 -1.83
CA LEU A 4 1.64 8.94 -1.85
C LEU A 4 0.98 8.91 -0.47
N LEU A 5 1.02 7.76 0.23
CA LEU A 5 0.47 7.65 1.58
C LEU A 5 1.21 8.56 2.57
N TYR A 6 2.54 8.67 2.47
CA TYR A 6 3.31 9.61 3.28
C TYR A 6 2.91 11.07 3.01
N SER A 7 2.76 11.43 1.73
CA SER A 7 2.32 12.78 1.34
C SER A 7 0.91 13.08 1.86
N VAL A 8 -0.04 12.14 1.71
CA VAL A 8 -1.42 12.29 2.19
C VAL A 8 -1.44 12.42 3.70
N GLY A 9 -0.68 11.58 4.42
CA GLY A 9 -0.56 11.66 5.87
C GLY A 9 0.00 13.00 6.33
N GLY A 10 1.05 13.50 5.69
CA GLY A 10 1.60 14.83 5.97
C GLY A 10 0.60 15.97 5.72
N VAL A 11 -0.14 15.91 4.61
CA VAL A 11 -1.19 16.89 4.30
C VAL A 11 -2.31 16.87 5.34
N LEU A 12 -2.73 15.69 5.82
CA LEU A 12 -3.76 15.58 6.85
C LEU A 12 -3.32 16.19 8.19
N ILE A 13 -2.05 15.99 8.58
CA ILE A 13 -1.47 16.62 9.77
C ILE A 13 -1.51 18.14 9.63
N LEU A 14 -1.00 18.65 8.50
CA LEU A 14 -0.96 20.09 8.23
C LEU A 14 -2.35 20.71 8.16
N ALA A 15 -3.28 20.06 7.46
CA ALA A 15 -4.65 20.52 7.33
C ALA A 15 -5.39 20.52 8.68
N GLY A 16 -5.23 19.48 9.49
CA GLY A 16 -5.79 19.42 10.85
C GLY A 16 -5.20 20.50 11.76
N LEU A 17 -3.90 20.74 11.67
CA LEU A 17 -3.22 21.77 12.45
C LEU A 17 -3.68 23.18 12.07
N LEU A 18 -3.73 23.47 10.77
CA LEU A 18 -4.14 24.77 10.24
C LEU A 18 -5.62 25.05 10.49
N SER A 19 -6.50 24.08 10.21
CA SER A 19 -7.94 24.24 10.44
C SER A 19 -8.27 24.38 11.91
N GLY A 20 -7.70 23.54 12.77
CA GLY A 20 -7.91 23.63 14.22
C GLY A 20 -7.41 24.96 14.79
N PHE A 21 -6.22 25.40 14.39
CA PHE A 21 -5.66 26.66 14.89
C PHE A 21 -6.38 27.90 14.34
N LEU A 22 -6.56 28.00 13.02
CA LEU A 22 -7.08 29.22 12.38
C LEU A 22 -8.59 29.40 12.60
N TYR A 23 -9.39 28.35 12.41
CA TYR A 23 -10.84 28.47 12.57
C TYR A 23 -11.24 28.46 14.05
N TYR A 24 -10.84 27.44 14.80
CA TYR A 24 -11.34 27.25 16.16
C TYR A 24 -10.50 27.97 17.22
N GLY A 25 -9.18 27.97 17.11
CA GLY A 25 -8.29 28.63 18.09
C GLY A 25 -8.30 30.16 17.97
N TRP A 26 -8.08 30.66 16.75
CA TRP A 26 -8.00 32.10 16.49
C TRP A 26 -9.36 32.74 16.21
N GLY A 27 -10.20 32.11 15.37
CA GLY A 27 -11.51 32.65 14.99
C GLY A 27 -12.53 32.61 16.13
N GLU A 28 -12.78 31.42 16.68
CA GLU A 28 -13.85 31.20 17.68
C GLU A 28 -13.34 31.24 19.14
N HIS A 29 -12.02 31.31 19.37
CA HIS A 29 -11.38 31.13 20.69
C HIS A 29 -11.78 29.83 21.42
N ALA A 30 -12.32 28.88 20.69
CA ALA A 30 -12.78 27.58 21.17
C ALA A 30 -11.62 26.57 21.16
N TRP A 31 -10.62 26.79 22.00
CA TRP A 31 -9.41 25.97 22.05
C TRP A 31 -9.67 24.48 22.31
N GLY A 32 -10.74 24.14 23.05
CA GLY A 32 -11.15 22.74 23.24
C GLY A 32 -11.50 22.04 21.92
N ALA A 33 -12.26 22.71 21.05
CA ALA A 33 -12.59 22.21 19.72
C ALA A 33 -11.38 22.25 18.77
N ALA A 34 -10.52 23.26 18.93
CA ALA A 34 -9.26 23.32 18.19
C ALA A 34 -8.40 22.09 18.46
N PHE A 35 -8.20 21.71 19.72
CA PHE A 35 -7.37 20.56 20.08
C PHE A 35 -7.94 19.23 19.58
N THR A 36 -9.25 19.04 19.56
CA THR A 36 -9.85 17.82 19.01
C THR A 36 -9.67 17.73 17.50
N ILE A 37 -9.82 18.84 16.76
CA ILE A 37 -9.56 18.89 15.32
C ILE A 37 -8.08 18.60 15.04
N ILE A 38 -7.16 19.28 15.72
CA ILE A 38 -5.70 19.09 15.57
C ILE A 38 -5.34 17.63 15.86
N GLY A 39 -5.83 17.08 16.97
CA GLY A 39 -5.58 15.71 17.38
C GLY A 39 -6.09 14.70 16.36
N SER A 40 -7.28 14.92 15.79
CA SER A 40 -7.85 14.04 14.77
C SER A 40 -7.06 14.06 13.46
N GLY A 41 -6.61 15.23 13.00
CA GLY A 41 -5.74 15.38 11.84
C GLY A 41 -4.38 14.73 12.05
N PHE A 42 -3.83 14.86 13.25
CA PHE A 42 -2.56 14.22 13.61
C PHE A 42 -2.67 12.70 13.63
N LEU A 43 -3.69 12.16 14.28
CA LEU A 43 -3.90 10.71 14.41
C LEU A 43 -4.15 10.07 13.03
N SER A 44 -5.02 10.66 12.23
CA SER A 44 -5.28 10.18 10.86
C SER A 44 -4.03 10.22 9.99
N GLY A 45 -3.26 11.32 10.05
CA GLY A 45 -2.02 11.43 9.29
C GLY A 45 -0.97 10.40 9.68
N ILE A 46 -0.80 10.11 10.97
CA ILE A 46 0.08 9.03 11.45
C ILE A 46 -0.34 7.67 10.89
N ILE A 47 -1.65 7.37 10.86
CA ILE A 47 -2.16 6.10 10.34
C ILE A 47 -1.76 5.93 8.86
N PHE A 48 -1.92 6.99 8.05
CA PHE A 48 -1.51 6.95 6.64
C PHE A 48 0.01 6.78 6.47
N ILE A 49 0.82 7.45 7.29
CA ILE A 49 2.27 7.29 7.28
C ILE A 49 2.65 5.84 7.66
N ALA A 50 2.03 5.29 8.70
CA ALA A 50 2.26 3.92 9.14
C ALA A 50 1.89 2.91 8.05
N LEU A 51 0.74 3.10 7.38
CA LEU A 51 0.34 2.27 6.23
C LEU A 51 1.34 2.37 5.08
N GLY A 52 1.86 3.56 4.79
CA GLY A 52 2.94 3.76 3.81
C GLY A 52 4.17 2.91 4.14
N ALA A 53 4.60 2.91 5.41
CA ALA A 53 5.75 2.14 5.87
C ALA A 53 5.53 0.62 5.83
N ILE A 54 4.32 0.17 6.16
CA ILE A 54 3.97 -1.25 6.08
C ILE A 54 4.02 -1.72 4.64
N ILE A 55 3.45 -0.96 3.70
CA ILE A 55 3.47 -1.31 2.28
C ILE A 55 4.91 -1.37 1.76
N GLU A 56 5.76 -0.40 2.12
CA GLU A 56 7.17 -0.41 1.70
C GLU A 56 7.93 -1.63 2.24
N ARG A 57 7.67 -2.03 3.49
CA ARG A 57 8.24 -3.27 4.04
C ARG A 57 7.72 -4.52 3.34
N LEU A 58 6.45 -4.56 2.97
CA LEU A 58 5.87 -5.69 2.24
C LEU A 58 6.49 -5.80 0.84
N ASP A 59 6.65 -4.68 0.13
CA ASP A 59 7.30 -4.64 -1.19
C ASP A 59 8.74 -5.13 -1.10
N MET A 60 9.51 -4.69 -0.10
CA MET A 60 10.87 -5.17 0.13
C MET A 60 10.91 -6.67 0.48
N ASN A 61 10.03 -7.14 1.36
CA ASN A 61 9.98 -8.55 1.73
C ASN A 61 9.64 -9.43 0.52
N ALA A 62 8.70 -9.01 -0.33
CA ALA A 62 8.36 -9.72 -1.56
C ALA A 62 9.59 -9.84 -2.48
N TYR A 63 10.35 -8.76 -2.64
CA TYR A 63 11.60 -8.78 -3.41
C TYR A 63 12.63 -9.77 -2.84
N TYR A 64 12.86 -9.77 -1.52
CA TYR A 64 13.79 -10.72 -0.91
C TYR A 64 13.34 -12.17 -1.02
N LEU A 65 12.04 -12.43 -0.92
CA LEU A 65 11.46 -13.76 -1.11
C LEU A 65 11.67 -14.27 -2.54
N GLU A 66 11.52 -13.40 -3.54
CA GLU A 66 11.79 -13.74 -4.94
C GLU A 66 13.28 -14.05 -5.16
N GLU A 67 14.17 -13.22 -4.63
CA GLU A 67 15.62 -13.44 -4.70
C GLU A 67 16.05 -14.75 -4.02
N LEU A 68 15.47 -15.07 -2.86
CA LEU A 68 15.72 -16.34 -2.18
C LEU A 68 15.18 -17.53 -2.99
N LEU A 69 14.02 -17.38 -3.62
CA LEU A 69 13.43 -18.43 -4.46
C LEU A 69 14.28 -18.69 -5.71
N ASP A 70 14.84 -17.65 -6.32
CA ASP A 70 15.71 -17.76 -7.50
C ASP A 70 17.08 -18.38 -7.16
N ARG A 71 17.59 -18.14 -5.95
CA ARG A 71 18.86 -18.71 -5.48
C ARG A 71 18.74 -20.11 -4.90
N THR A 72 17.53 -20.53 -4.52
CA THR A 72 17.32 -21.87 -3.96
C THR A 72 17.23 -22.88 -5.10
N PRO A 73 18.13 -23.88 -5.16
CA PRO A 73 18.03 -24.92 -6.19
C PRO A 73 16.69 -25.64 -6.04
N PRO A 74 16.01 -25.95 -7.17
CA PRO A 74 14.73 -26.64 -7.10
C PRO A 74 14.92 -27.99 -6.38
N PRO A 75 13.98 -28.40 -5.51
CA PRO A 75 14.05 -29.71 -4.88
C PRO A 75 14.13 -30.81 -5.95
N PRO A 76 14.90 -31.89 -5.73
CA PRO A 76 15.24 -32.87 -6.75
C PRO A 76 14.06 -33.65 -7.33
N GLU A 77 12.84 -33.44 -6.85
CA GLU A 77 11.63 -34.08 -7.37
C GLU A 77 10.46 -33.08 -7.38
N SER A 78 10.33 -32.32 -8.47
CA SER A 78 9.17 -31.47 -8.67
C SER A 78 8.85 -31.38 -10.15
N ASN A 79 8.16 -32.41 -10.65
CA ASN A 79 7.51 -32.45 -11.96
C ASN A 79 6.23 -31.56 -11.99
N LYS A 80 6.24 -30.47 -11.22
CA LYS A 80 5.16 -29.47 -11.18
C LYS A 80 5.61 -28.21 -11.90
N PRO A 81 4.81 -27.68 -12.84
CA PRO A 81 5.12 -26.43 -13.50
C PRO A 81 5.27 -25.33 -12.43
N ARG A 82 6.39 -24.60 -12.50
CA ARG A 82 6.64 -23.44 -11.64
C ARG A 82 5.46 -22.47 -11.74
N PRO A 83 4.97 -21.90 -10.63
CA PRO A 83 3.93 -20.88 -10.69
C PRO A 83 4.42 -19.72 -11.56
N VAL A 84 3.53 -19.26 -12.43
CA VAL A 84 3.77 -18.24 -13.44
C VAL A 84 4.36 -16.99 -12.79
N LYS A 85 5.50 -16.52 -13.33
CA LYS A 85 6.13 -15.23 -13.02
C LYS A 85 5.06 -14.13 -13.02
N HIS A 86 4.64 -13.69 -11.84
CA HIS A 86 3.97 -12.41 -11.72
C HIS A 86 5.06 -11.37 -11.50
N SER A 87 5.49 -10.73 -12.59
CA SER A 87 6.40 -9.59 -12.54
C SER A 87 5.70 -8.41 -11.88
N TYR A 88 5.66 -8.39 -10.56
CA TYR A 88 5.27 -7.22 -9.80
C TYR A 88 6.46 -6.27 -9.84
N LEU A 89 6.57 -5.52 -10.94
CA LEU A 89 7.27 -4.22 -11.10
C LEU A 89 7.73 -4.05 -12.55
N LYS A 90 6.78 -3.76 -13.44
CA LYS A 90 7.05 -2.79 -14.51
C LYS A 90 5.76 -2.05 -14.81
N GLY A 91 5.82 -0.72 -14.71
CA GLY A 91 4.66 0.17 -14.79
C GLY A 91 3.83 -0.01 -16.06
N ASN A 92 2.58 0.44 -15.95
CA ASN A 92 1.56 0.49 -16.99
C ASN A 92 1.16 -0.89 -17.56
N HIS A 93 -0.01 -1.38 -17.18
CA HIS A 93 -1.15 -1.54 -18.09
C HIS A 93 -2.25 -2.33 -17.37
N SER A 94 -3.42 -1.70 -17.33
CA SER A 94 -4.72 -2.27 -17.00
C SER A 94 -4.94 -3.62 -17.69
N LYS A 95 -4.90 -4.73 -16.95
CA LYS A 95 -5.50 -5.98 -17.39
C LYS A 95 -6.25 -6.59 -16.22
N THR A 96 -7.56 -6.40 -16.26
CA THR A 96 -8.55 -6.95 -15.34
C THR A 96 -8.37 -8.46 -15.14
N PRO A 97 -8.65 -9.00 -13.95
CA PRO A 97 -8.47 -10.42 -13.61
C PRO A 97 -9.20 -11.40 -14.55
N LEU A 98 -10.16 -10.94 -15.36
CA LEU A 98 -10.82 -11.71 -16.41
C LEU A 98 -9.92 -12.06 -17.61
N GLU A 99 -8.92 -11.24 -17.97
CA GLU A 99 -8.04 -11.57 -19.11
C GLU A 99 -7.09 -12.73 -18.79
N ALA A 100 -6.71 -12.88 -17.51
CA ALA A 100 -5.87 -13.99 -17.06
C ALA A 100 -6.59 -15.35 -17.15
N LEU A 101 -7.92 -15.38 -17.03
CA LEU A 101 -8.71 -16.61 -17.14
C LEU A 101 -8.89 -17.09 -18.59
N LYS A 102 -8.66 -16.24 -19.61
CA LYS A 102 -8.87 -16.61 -21.01
C LYS A 102 -7.80 -17.58 -21.56
N GLY A 103 -6.64 -17.65 -20.89
CA GLY A 103 -5.57 -18.60 -21.21
C GLY A 103 -5.74 -19.98 -20.56
N TYR A 104 -6.65 -20.11 -19.59
CA TYR A 104 -6.91 -21.37 -18.90
C TYR A 104 -7.87 -22.23 -19.74
N LYS A 105 -7.36 -22.86 -20.80
CA LYS A 105 -8.08 -23.96 -21.47
C LYS A 105 -8.28 -25.08 -20.44
N MET A 106 -9.48 -25.19 -19.88
CA MET A 106 -9.93 -26.42 -19.25
C MET A 106 -9.81 -27.55 -20.28
N ASN A 107 -8.81 -28.40 -20.09
CA ASN A 107 -8.69 -29.65 -20.83
C ASN A 107 -9.73 -30.62 -20.26
N ALA A 108 -11.01 -30.37 -20.57
CA ALA A 108 -12.06 -31.36 -20.41
C ALA A 108 -11.99 -32.25 -21.64
N LYS A 109 -11.31 -33.38 -21.49
CA LYS A 109 -11.38 -34.47 -22.45
C LYS A 109 -11.94 -35.66 -21.68
N ASP A 110 -13.19 -35.99 -22.03
CA ASP A 110 -13.84 -37.28 -21.77
C ASP A 110 -13.01 -38.45 -22.34
#